data_AF-X1U1V9-F1
#
_entry.id   AF-X1U1V9-F1
#
_cell.length_a   1.000
_cell.length_b   1.000
_cell.length_c   1.000
_cell.angle_alpha   90.00
_cell.angle_beta   90.00
_cell.angle_gamma   90.00
#
_symmetry.space_group_name_H-M   'P 1'
#
loop_
_entity.id
_entity.type
_entity.pdbx_description
1 polymer ?
#
loop_
_entity_poly.entity_id
_entity_poly.type
_entity_poly.pdbx_seq_one_letter_code
_entity_poly.pdbx_strand_id
1 'polypeptide(L)'
;IVTKKDSAESNTNYAQGGIACVMASDDSFEAHVKDTLIAGDGLCNESVVRTIISAGPDEISELERTGVKFTEQDAYGAGYDLGKEGGHSHRRVLHAGDITGREIERALLNRVRASSNITILEHCIVIDLVTTGWLGLSEPNQCVGGYFLNQTTGGISAVRAPYTILAAGGGGKVYLYTSNPDIATGDGFSLAWRAGVPIKNMEFIQFHPTCLYHPDAKSFLISEAVRGEGAELVNAKGERFMKQYDSRGSLAPRDVVARAIDREMKVAGSPCVYLDIR
;
A
#
# COMPACT_ATOMS: atom_id res chain seq x y z
N ILE A 1 -5.96 -10.16 17.42
CA ILE A 1 -5.45 -10.00 16.03
C ILE A 1 -5.12 -11.37 15.50
N VAL A 2 -5.57 -11.72 14.30
CA VAL A 2 -5.26 -12.99 13.64
C VAL A 2 -4.48 -12.69 12.37
N THR A 3 -3.38 -13.40 12.15
CA THR A 3 -2.54 -13.26 10.96
C THR A 3 -2.12 -14.62 10.45
N LYS A 4 -2.14 -14.79 9.12
CA LYS A 4 -1.90 -16.09 8.47
C LYS A 4 -0.43 -16.49 8.41
N LYS A 5 0.49 -15.57 8.72
CA LYS A 5 1.93 -15.79 8.83
C LYS A 5 2.43 -15.15 10.12
N ASP A 6 3.73 -14.90 10.22
CA ASP A 6 4.31 -14.11 11.30
C ASP A 6 3.69 -12.70 11.32
N SER A 7 3.66 -12.05 12.47
CA SER A 7 2.98 -10.77 12.65
C SER A 7 3.58 -9.63 11.86
N ALA A 8 4.84 -9.77 11.44
CA ALA A 8 5.56 -8.80 10.61
C ALA A 8 5.56 -9.17 9.11
N GLU A 9 4.98 -10.32 8.73
CA GLU A 9 4.83 -10.69 7.33
C GLU A 9 3.55 -10.04 6.79
N SER A 10 3.70 -8.83 6.26
CA SER A 10 2.62 -8.01 5.70
C SER A 10 3.15 -7.16 4.55
N ASN A 11 2.27 -6.69 3.65
CA ASN A 11 2.65 -5.71 2.64
C ASN A 11 3.26 -4.43 3.25
N THR A 12 2.81 -4.06 4.45
CA THR A 12 3.31 -2.88 5.17
C THR A 12 4.81 -2.98 5.39
N ASN A 13 5.34 -4.13 5.80
CA ASN A 13 6.78 -4.30 6.08
C ASN A 13 7.69 -4.00 4.89
N TYR A 14 7.17 -4.22 3.68
CA TYR A 14 7.90 -4.07 2.42
C TYR A 14 7.72 -2.69 1.78
N ALA A 15 6.97 -1.78 2.40
CA ALA A 15 6.79 -0.42 1.89
C ALA A 15 8.07 0.40 2.04
N GLN A 16 8.52 1.01 0.93
CA GLN A 16 9.78 1.76 0.85
C GLN A 16 9.56 3.26 0.94
N GLY A 17 8.80 3.81 -0.03
CA GLY A 17 8.65 5.25 -0.29
C GLY A 17 8.34 6.08 0.94
N GLY A 18 7.10 6.03 1.42
CA GLY A 18 6.73 6.79 2.60
C GLY A 18 5.22 6.95 2.81
N ILE A 19 4.84 7.90 3.66
CA ILE A 19 3.46 8.33 3.87
C ILE A 19 3.32 9.77 3.38
N ALA A 20 2.38 10.02 2.48
CA ALA A 20 2.08 11.37 2.02
C ALA A 20 1.27 12.14 3.08
N CYS A 21 1.80 13.26 3.58
CA CYS A 21 1.13 14.15 4.52
C CYS A 21 1.61 15.59 4.37
N VAL A 22 0.69 16.55 4.51
CA VAL A 22 1.00 17.99 4.43
C VAL A 22 1.66 18.42 5.73
N MET A 23 2.99 18.47 5.75
CA MET A 23 3.79 18.89 6.91
C MET A 23 4.63 20.14 6.65
N ALA A 24 4.88 20.47 5.38
CA ALA A 24 5.70 21.61 4.99
C ALA A 24 4.87 22.90 4.94
N SER A 25 5.50 24.04 5.25
CA SER A 25 4.84 25.36 5.25
C SER A 25 4.48 25.87 3.86
N ASP A 26 5.13 25.35 2.82
CA ASP A 26 4.90 25.69 1.41
C ASP A 26 3.90 24.74 0.73
N ASP A 27 3.35 23.76 1.44
CA ASP A 27 2.33 22.84 0.97
C ASP A 27 0.95 23.15 1.60
N SER A 28 -0.12 22.57 1.05
CA SER A 28 -1.48 22.75 1.56
C SER A 28 -2.35 21.51 1.35
N PHE A 29 -3.39 21.37 2.18
CA PHE A 29 -4.40 20.33 2.01
C PHE A 29 -5.11 20.43 0.66
N GLU A 30 -5.42 21.63 0.18
CA GLU A 30 -6.06 21.81 -1.14
C GLU A 30 -5.15 21.33 -2.28
N ALA A 31 -3.85 21.57 -2.20
CA ALA A 31 -2.90 21.05 -3.19
C ALA A 31 -2.89 19.51 -3.16
N HIS A 32 -2.86 18.89 -1.99
CA HIS A 32 -2.90 17.43 -1.87
C HIS A 32 -4.21 16.83 -2.40
N VAL A 33 -5.35 17.46 -2.07
CA VAL A 33 -6.67 17.03 -2.54
C VAL A 33 -6.70 17.09 -4.06
N LYS A 34 -6.26 18.21 -4.64
CA LYS A 34 -6.19 18.38 -6.10
C LYS A 34 -5.31 17.32 -6.76
N ASP A 35 -4.11 17.07 -6.23
CA ASP A 35 -3.21 16.03 -6.73
C ASP A 35 -3.90 14.65 -6.74
N THR A 36 -4.58 14.31 -5.64
CA THR A 36 -5.30 13.04 -5.47
C THR A 36 -6.49 12.89 -6.42
N LEU A 37 -7.28 13.97 -6.62
CA LEU A 37 -8.41 13.96 -7.55
C LEU A 37 -7.95 13.84 -9.01
N ILE A 38 -6.85 14.48 -9.38
CA ILE A 38 -6.25 14.37 -10.72
C ILE A 38 -5.73 12.95 -10.94
N ALA A 39 -5.00 12.38 -9.98
CA ALA A 39 -4.46 11.03 -10.09
C ALA A 39 -5.55 9.94 -10.06
N GLY A 40 -6.70 10.22 -9.43
CA GLY A 40 -7.86 9.33 -9.38
C GLY A 40 -8.77 9.39 -10.60
N ASP A 41 -8.40 10.14 -11.64
CA ASP A 41 -9.07 10.20 -12.94
C ASP A 41 -10.60 10.42 -12.86
N GLY A 42 -11.02 11.31 -11.94
CA GLY A 42 -12.43 11.67 -11.76
C GLY A 42 -13.30 10.63 -11.04
N LEU A 43 -12.73 9.52 -10.56
CA LEU A 43 -13.45 8.45 -9.87
C LEU A 43 -13.39 8.54 -8.33
N CYS A 44 -12.60 9.49 -7.82
CA CYS A 44 -12.49 9.74 -6.38
C CYS A 44 -13.80 10.30 -5.80
N ASN A 45 -14.13 9.87 -4.58
CA ASN A 45 -15.10 10.58 -3.75
C ASN A 45 -14.38 11.71 -3.01
N GLU A 46 -14.60 12.95 -3.43
CA GLU A 46 -13.90 14.11 -2.89
C GLU A 46 -14.07 14.30 -1.38
N SER A 47 -15.25 14.03 -0.82
CA SER A 47 -15.44 14.20 0.64
C SER A 47 -14.55 13.25 1.44
N VAL A 48 -14.42 11.99 0.98
CA VAL A 48 -13.54 10.99 1.58
C VAL A 48 -12.07 11.39 1.41
N VAL A 49 -11.68 11.85 0.22
CA VAL A 49 -10.31 12.34 -0.05
C VAL A 49 -9.94 13.47 0.91
N ARG A 50 -10.83 14.46 1.08
CA ARG A 50 -10.63 15.58 2.00
C ARG A 50 -10.48 15.10 3.44
N THR A 51 -11.36 14.24 3.91
CA THR A 51 -11.30 13.69 5.28
C THR A 51 -9.96 13.00 5.56
N ILE A 52 -9.50 12.13 4.65
CA ILE A 52 -8.24 11.40 4.82
C ILE A 52 -7.06 12.37 4.85
N ILE A 53 -7.00 13.30 3.89
CA ILE A 53 -5.89 14.24 3.77
C ILE A 53 -5.81 15.19 4.97
N SER A 54 -6.94 15.72 5.43
CA SER A 54 -6.97 16.64 6.58
C SER A 54 -6.59 15.96 7.89
N ALA A 55 -6.83 14.65 8.02
CA ALA A 55 -6.46 13.87 9.21
C ALA A 55 -4.95 13.55 9.27
N GLY A 56 -4.25 13.65 8.14
CA GLY A 56 -2.85 13.24 8.01
C GLY A 56 -1.93 13.70 9.15
N PRO A 57 -1.86 15.00 9.48
CA PRO A 57 -0.91 15.48 10.50
C PRO A 57 -1.15 14.90 11.89
N ASP A 58 -2.41 14.72 12.28
CA ASP A 58 -2.78 14.12 13.56
C ASP A 58 -2.40 12.62 13.60
N GLU A 59 -2.60 11.91 12.48
CA GLU A 59 -2.22 10.49 12.34
C GLU A 59 -0.70 10.30 12.33
N ILE A 60 0.06 11.20 11.68
CA ILE A 60 1.53 11.21 11.76
C ILE A 60 1.97 11.41 13.21
N SER A 61 1.38 12.37 13.91
CA SER A 61 1.68 12.62 15.33
C SER A 61 1.39 11.40 16.21
N GLU A 62 0.32 10.64 15.92
CA GLU A 62 0.00 9.40 16.63
C GLU A 62 1.01 8.27 16.35
N LEU A 63 1.48 8.15 15.10
CA LEU A 63 2.53 7.20 14.74
C LEU A 63 3.83 7.51 15.50
N GLU A 64 4.22 8.78 15.58
CA GLU A 64 5.39 9.21 16.35
C GLU A 64 5.23 8.94 17.84
N ARG A 65 4.04 9.19 18.42
CA ARG A 65 3.72 8.80 19.81
C ARG A 65 3.82 7.30 20.03
N THR A 66 3.57 6.50 19.00
CA THR A 66 3.73 5.04 19.02
C THR A 66 5.19 4.60 18.86
N GLY A 67 6.08 5.54 18.55
CA GLY A 67 7.52 5.34 18.48
C GLY A 67 8.06 5.13 17.07
N VAL A 68 7.30 5.51 16.04
CA VAL A 68 7.79 5.64 14.66
C VAL A 68 8.75 6.82 14.58
N LYS A 69 9.87 6.65 13.89
CA LYS A 69 10.85 7.73 13.66
C LYS A 69 10.92 8.06 12.18
N PHE A 70 10.42 9.24 11.83
CA PHE A 70 10.60 9.79 10.49
C PHE A 70 11.96 10.49 10.38
N THR A 71 12.46 10.58 9.16
CA THR A 71 13.74 11.24 8.85
C THR A 71 13.55 12.75 8.99
N GLU A 72 14.41 13.39 9.78
CA GLU A 72 14.47 14.85 9.91
C GLU A 72 15.51 15.41 8.94
N GLN A 73 15.36 16.68 8.55
CA GLN A 73 16.41 17.38 7.81
C GLN A 73 17.66 17.51 8.67
N ASP A 74 18.84 17.53 8.05
CA ASP A 74 20.11 17.69 8.75
C ASP A 74 20.13 18.95 9.65
N ALA A 75 21.01 18.94 10.65
CA ALA A 75 21.07 19.80 11.86
C ALA A 75 20.97 21.34 11.70
N TYR A 76 20.79 21.87 10.48
CA TYR A 76 20.59 23.28 10.17
C TYR A 76 19.16 23.61 9.68
N GLY A 77 18.32 22.61 9.41
CA GLY A 77 16.91 22.78 9.02
C GLY A 77 15.97 22.14 10.04
N ALA A 78 15.07 22.93 10.62
CA ALA A 78 13.99 22.37 11.44
C ALA A 78 12.91 21.79 10.51
N GLY A 79 12.61 20.48 10.62
CA GLY A 79 11.51 19.83 9.89
C GLY A 79 11.84 18.43 9.38
N TYR A 80 10.85 17.78 8.75
CA TYR A 80 11.01 16.46 8.14
C TYR A 80 11.78 16.53 6.82
N ASP A 81 12.58 15.50 6.55
CA ASP A 81 13.02 15.21 5.18
C ASP A 81 11.81 14.65 4.41
N LEU A 82 11.44 15.33 3.33
CA LEU A 82 10.20 15.06 2.60
C LEU A 82 10.53 14.70 1.15
N GLY A 83 10.17 13.47 0.77
CA GLY A 83 10.23 13.00 -0.60
C GLY A 83 9.09 13.55 -1.47
N LYS A 84 9.22 13.31 -2.77
CA LYS A 84 8.17 13.55 -3.77
C LYS A 84 7.97 12.32 -4.63
N GLU A 85 6.73 11.86 -4.76
CA GLU A 85 6.37 10.79 -5.69
C GLU A 85 5.53 11.34 -6.85
N GLY A 86 5.29 10.51 -7.86
CA GLY A 86 4.51 10.86 -9.04
C GLY A 86 3.08 11.25 -8.69
N GLY A 87 2.54 12.19 -9.48
CA GLY A 87 1.23 12.80 -9.22
C GLY A 87 1.23 13.89 -8.15
N HIS A 88 2.23 13.97 -7.27
CA HIS A 88 2.32 15.06 -6.29
C HIS A 88 2.90 16.35 -6.90
N SER A 89 2.34 17.49 -6.48
CA SER A 89 2.83 18.83 -6.82
C SER A 89 3.96 19.29 -5.87
N HIS A 90 3.90 18.93 -4.59
CA HIS A 90 4.83 19.34 -3.53
C HIS A 90 5.57 18.13 -2.92
N ARG A 91 6.69 18.39 -2.24
CA ARG A 91 7.37 17.40 -1.38
C ARG A 91 6.54 17.21 -0.11
N ARG A 92 6.02 16.01 0.09
CA ARG A 92 5.07 15.72 1.19
C ARG A 92 5.15 14.28 1.70
N VAL A 93 6.12 13.50 1.23
CA VAL A 93 6.20 12.07 1.56
C VAL A 93 7.19 11.91 2.71
N LEU A 94 6.69 11.66 3.93
CA LEU A 94 7.52 11.32 5.08
C LEU A 94 8.08 9.91 4.93
N HIS A 95 9.33 9.72 5.31
CA HIS A 95 10.00 8.42 5.18
C HIS A 95 10.96 8.14 6.34
N ALA A 96 11.32 6.87 6.52
CA ALA A 96 12.38 6.43 7.42
C ALA A 96 13.47 5.74 6.60
N GLY A 97 14.36 6.54 5.98
CA GLY A 97 15.24 6.05 4.93
C GLY A 97 14.46 5.41 3.77
N ASP A 98 14.85 4.21 3.36
CA ASP A 98 14.20 3.39 2.33
C ASP A 98 13.34 2.23 2.90
N ILE A 99 13.09 2.24 4.21
CA ILE A 99 12.42 1.16 4.96
C ILE A 99 11.23 1.64 5.81
N THR A 100 10.53 2.70 5.36
CA THR A 100 9.43 3.33 6.10
C THR A 100 8.42 2.33 6.65
N GLY A 101 8.00 1.37 5.82
CA GLY A 101 7.04 0.35 6.20
C GLY A 101 7.47 -0.51 7.39
N ARG A 102 8.74 -0.93 7.40
CA ARG A 102 9.34 -1.71 8.48
C ARG A 102 9.39 -0.92 9.79
N GLU A 103 9.72 0.37 9.72
CA GLU A 103 9.78 1.22 10.91
C GLU A 103 8.39 1.42 11.54
N ILE A 104 7.36 1.62 10.71
CA ILE A 104 5.97 1.70 11.15
C ILE A 104 5.53 0.38 11.78
N GLU A 105 5.73 -0.74 11.10
CA GLU A 105 5.28 -2.04 11.58
C GLU A 105 6.00 -2.46 12.86
N ARG A 106 7.30 -2.17 12.99
CA ARG A 106 8.07 -2.35 14.23
C ARG A 106 7.43 -1.61 15.39
N ALA A 107 7.13 -0.31 15.23
CA ALA A 107 6.56 0.51 16.30
C ALA A 107 5.18 0.01 16.72
N LEU A 108 4.30 -0.26 15.75
CA LEU A 108 2.95 -0.77 15.99
C LEU A 108 2.97 -2.15 16.68
N LEU A 109 3.79 -3.09 16.20
CA LEU A 109 3.92 -4.42 16.81
C LEU A 109 4.47 -4.35 18.24
N ASN A 110 5.44 -3.48 18.49
CA ASN A 110 5.95 -3.26 19.84
C ASN A 110 4.84 -2.76 20.78
N ARG A 111 4.03 -1.79 20.33
CA ARG A 111 2.92 -1.26 21.10
C ARG A 111 1.84 -2.30 21.37
N VAL A 112 1.53 -3.14 20.40
CA VAL A 112 0.57 -4.23 20.52
C VAL A 112 1.08 -5.30 21.49
N ARG A 113 2.34 -5.74 21.36
CA ARG A 113 2.95 -6.75 22.24
C ARG A 113 3.06 -6.29 23.69
N ALA A 114 3.21 -4.99 23.93
CA ALA A 114 3.19 -4.41 25.27
C ALA A 114 1.78 -4.32 25.89
N SER A 115 0.72 -4.60 25.12
CA SER A 115 -0.67 -4.45 25.56
C SER A 115 -1.24 -5.78 26.05
N SER A 116 -1.56 -5.87 27.35
CA SER A 116 -2.08 -7.11 27.96
C SER A 116 -3.49 -7.52 27.51
N ASN A 117 -4.24 -6.60 26.91
CA ASN A 117 -5.58 -6.82 26.39
C ASN A 117 -5.61 -7.24 24.91
N ILE A 118 -4.45 -7.39 24.25
CA ILE A 118 -4.38 -7.80 22.84
C ILE A 118 -3.67 -9.13 22.71
N THR A 119 -4.37 -10.12 22.15
CA THR A 119 -3.79 -11.40 21.74
C THR A 119 -3.50 -11.41 20.25
N ILE A 120 -2.27 -11.77 19.86
CA ILE A 120 -1.91 -12.06 18.47
C ILE A 120 -1.90 -13.58 18.28
N LEU A 121 -2.61 -14.05 17.26
CA LEU A 121 -2.58 -15.44 16.80
C LEU A 121 -1.90 -15.49 15.43
N GLU A 122 -0.62 -15.83 15.42
CA GLU A 122 0.18 -16.03 14.21
C GLU A 122 -0.08 -17.40 13.58
N HIS A 123 0.25 -17.53 12.29
CA HIS A 123 0.04 -18.75 11.49
C HIS A 123 -1.41 -19.27 11.56
N CYS A 124 -2.38 -18.37 11.71
CA CYS A 124 -3.80 -18.68 11.77
C CYS A 124 -4.49 -18.07 10.56
N ILE A 125 -5.04 -18.91 9.68
CA ILE A 125 -5.78 -18.46 8.50
C ILE A 125 -7.28 -18.51 8.78
N VAL A 126 -8.00 -17.48 8.34
CA VAL A 126 -9.47 -17.47 8.41
C VAL A 126 -10.01 -18.39 7.32
N ILE A 127 -10.83 -19.36 7.70
CA ILE A 127 -11.53 -20.24 6.76
C ILE A 127 -12.76 -19.49 6.22
N ASP A 128 -13.64 -19.08 7.13
CA ASP A 128 -14.81 -18.28 6.80
C ASP A 128 -15.33 -17.46 7.99
N LEU A 129 -16.13 -16.44 7.68
CA LEU A 129 -16.86 -15.66 8.66
C LEU A 129 -18.17 -16.35 9.02
N VAL A 130 -18.51 -16.33 10.31
CA VAL A 130 -19.81 -16.80 10.79
C VAL A 130 -20.80 -15.66 10.76
N THR A 131 -21.92 -15.81 10.06
CA THR A 131 -22.98 -14.79 10.01
C THR A 131 -24.32 -15.31 10.54
N THR A 132 -25.17 -14.43 11.05
CA THR A 132 -26.53 -14.78 11.50
C THR A 132 -27.37 -15.39 10.37
N GLY A 133 -27.19 -14.93 9.14
CA GLY A 133 -27.83 -15.51 7.95
C GLY A 133 -27.36 -16.94 7.66
N TRP A 134 -26.06 -17.23 7.77
CA TRP A 134 -25.55 -18.60 7.63
C TRP A 134 -26.09 -19.53 8.73
N LEU A 135 -26.25 -19.02 9.95
CA LEU A 135 -26.85 -19.75 11.06
C LEU A 135 -28.38 -19.96 10.92
N GLY A 136 -29.02 -19.41 9.87
CA GLY A 136 -30.46 -19.52 9.65
C GLY A 136 -31.30 -18.72 10.65
N LEU A 137 -30.71 -17.68 11.27
CA LEU A 137 -31.43 -16.81 12.18
C LEU A 137 -32.27 -15.78 11.40
N SER A 138 -33.46 -15.48 11.89
CA SER A 138 -34.40 -14.55 11.25
C SER A 138 -34.01 -13.06 11.38
N GLU A 139 -32.91 -12.76 12.07
CA GLU A 139 -32.41 -11.41 12.31
C GLU A 139 -31.65 -10.87 11.09
N PRO A 140 -31.40 -9.54 11.00
CA PRO A 140 -30.52 -8.99 9.97
C PRO A 140 -29.17 -9.70 9.92
N ASN A 141 -28.64 -9.90 8.71
CA ASN A 141 -27.38 -10.61 8.51
C ASN A 141 -26.22 -9.83 9.16
N GLN A 142 -25.58 -10.42 10.16
CA GLN A 142 -24.49 -9.83 10.94
C GLN A 142 -23.37 -10.83 11.12
N CYS A 143 -22.11 -10.38 11.10
CA CYS A 143 -20.97 -11.21 11.44
C CYS A 143 -20.93 -11.42 12.97
N VAL A 144 -20.80 -12.68 13.41
CA VAL A 144 -20.76 -13.06 14.82
C VAL A 144 -19.44 -13.76 15.21
N GLY A 145 -18.50 -13.85 14.28
CA GLY A 145 -17.22 -14.51 14.49
C GLY A 145 -16.65 -15.15 13.22
N GLY A 146 -15.82 -16.17 13.39
CA GLY A 146 -15.21 -16.89 12.28
C GLY A 146 -14.66 -18.25 12.67
N TYR A 147 -14.37 -19.06 11.66
CA TYR A 147 -13.58 -20.27 11.79
C TYR A 147 -12.15 -20.00 11.35
N PHE A 148 -11.19 -20.48 12.13
CA PHE A 148 -9.78 -20.25 11.94
C PHE A 148 -9.03 -21.57 11.95
N LEU A 149 -8.16 -21.77 10.97
CA LEU A 149 -7.23 -22.90 10.90
C LEU A 149 -5.88 -22.45 11.43
N ASN A 150 -5.40 -23.09 12.48
CA ASN A 150 -4.01 -22.98 12.92
C ASN A 150 -3.13 -23.83 12.00
N GLN A 151 -2.27 -23.19 11.22
CA GLN A 151 -1.43 -23.86 10.24
C GLN A 151 -0.31 -24.71 10.87
N THR A 152 0.07 -24.42 12.12
CA THR A 152 1.10 -25.14 12.84
C THR A 152 0.57 -26.44 13.44
N THR A 153 -0.64 -26.42 14.01
CA THR A 153 -1.23 -27.59 14.67
C THR A 153 -2.21 -28.35 13.79
N GLY A 154 -2.70 -27.75 12.70
CA GLY A 154 -3.81 -28.27 11.89
C GLY A 154 -5.19 -28.14 12.58
N GLY A 155 -5.25 -27.57 13.78
CA GLY A 155 -6.48 -27.43 14.54
C GLY A 155 -7.39 -26.32 13.99
N ILE A 156 -8.69 -26.56 14.04
CA ILE A 156 -9.72 -25.58 13.70
C ILE A 156 -10.34 -25.03 14.98
N SER A 157 -10.45 -23.70 15.08
CA SER A 157 -11.09 -23.00 16.21
C SER A 157 -12.24 -22.13 15.71
N ALA A 158 -13.36 -22.16 16.44
CA ALA A 158 -14.43 -21.19 16.28
C ALA A 158 -14.22 -20.04 17.27
N VAL A 159 -14.15 -18.81 16.78
CA VAL A 159 -14.04 -17.63 17.64
C VAL A 159 -15.30 -16.79 17.46
N ARG A 160 -16.00 -16.55 18.58
CA ARG A 160 -17.12 -15.60 18.63
C ARG A 160 -16.57 -14.21 18.93
N ALA A 161 -17.01 -13.22 18.16
CA ALA A 161 -16.66 -11.83 18.38
C ALA A 161 -17.86 -10.91 18.07
N PRO A 162 -18.14 -9.90 18.92
CA PRO A 162 -19.21 -8.93 18.65
C PRO A 162 -18.87 -8.00 17.48
N TYR A 163 -17.58 -7.81 17.20
CA TYR A 163 -17.07 -6.99 16.10
C TYR A 163 -15.93 -7.71 15.40
N THR A 164 -15.95 -7.72 14.08
CA THR A 164 -14.91 -8.32 13.23
C THR A 164 -14.45 -7.30 12.21
N ILE A 165 -13.13 -7.08 12.13
CA ILE A 165 -12.50 -6.16 11.18
C ILE A 165 -11.67 -6.99 10.21
N LEU A 166 -11.91 -6.82 8.91
CA LEU A 166 -11.05 -7.37 7.87
C LEU A 166 -9.98 -6.34 7.50
N ALA A 167 -8.73 -6.66 7.81
CA ALA A 167 -7.54 -5.89 7.45
C ALA A 167 -6.51 -6.80 6.74
N ALA A 168 -6.99 -7.59 5.77
CA ALA A 168 -6.24 -8.72 5.19
C ALA A 168 -5.33 -8.37 4.00
N GLY A 169 -5.09 -7.08 3.75
CA GLY A 169 -4.32 -6.62 2.60
C GLY A 169 -5.04 -6.80 1.25
N GLY A 170 -4.27 -6.73 0.17
CA GLY A 170 -4.78 -6.79 -1.21
C GLY A 170 -4.77 -8.18 -1.84
N GLY A 171 -5.07 -8.22 -3.14
CA GLY A 171 -5.15 -9.44 -3.96
C GLY A 171 -4.11 -9.51 -5.10
N GLY A 172 -2.97 -8.84 -4.95
CA GLY A 172 -1.99 -8.71 -6.03
C GLY A 172 -1.38 -10.03 -6.54
N LYS A 173 -1.52 -11.14 -5.81
CA LYS A 173 -1.05 -12.47 -6.22
C LYS A 173 -1.94 -13.19 -7.25
N VAL A 174 -3.05 -12.59 -7.68
CA VAL A 174 -3.80 -13.11 -8.83
C VAL A 174 -3.08 -12.88 -10.16
N TYR A 175 -2.07 -12.00 -10.18
CA TYR A 175 -1.23 -11.72 -11.34
C TYR A 175 0.12 -12.44 -11.25
N LEU A 176 0.60 -12.92 -12.40
CA LEU A 176 1.89 -13.60 -12.52
C LEU A 176 3.06 -12.73 -12.04
N TYR A 177 3.06 -11.45 -12.42
CA TYR A 177 4.07 -10.48 -12.02
C TYR A 177 3.49 -9.50 -11.00
N THR A 178 4.16 -9.37 -9.86
CA THR A 178 3.66 -8.59 -8.72
C THR A 178 4.79 -8.27 -7.75
N SER A 179 4.76 -7.06 -7.19
CA SER A 179 5.66 -6.65 -6.10
C SER A 179 5.19 -7.13 -4.73
N ASN A 180 4.02 -7.77 -4.67
CA ASN A 180 3.42 -8.20 -3.42
C ASN A 180 4.07 -9.49 -2.88
N PRO A 181 4.16 -9.64 -1.55
CA PRO A 181 4.55 -10.91 -0.93
C PRO A 181 3.52 -12.01 -1.21
N ASP A 182 3.93 -13.27 -1.01
CA ASP A 182 3.13 -14.48 -1.31
C ASP A 182 1.83 -14.57 -0.50
N ILE A 183 1.66 -13.70 0.48
CA ILE A 183 0.45 -13.56 1.30
C ILE A 183 -0.63 -12.63 0.71
N ALA A 184 -0.38 -11.84 -0.34
CA ALA A 184 -1.39 -10.90 -0.86
C ALA A 184 -2.39 -11.58 -1.81
N THR A 185 -3.15 -12.55 -1.29
CA THR A 185 -4.01 -13.48 -2.05
C THR A 185 -5.48 -13.06 -2.13
N GLY A 186 -5.86 -11.90 -1.58
CA GLY A 186 -7.24 -11.41 -1.67
C GLY A 186 -8.22 -12.14 -0.76
N ASP A 187 -7.74 -12.74 0.33
CA ASP A 187 -8.56 -13.52 1.27
C ASP A 187 -9.68 -12.65 1.86
N GLY A 188 -9.38 -11.40 2.22
CA GLY A 188 -10.35 -10.44 2.76
C GLY A 188 -11.51 -10.15 1.81
N PHE A 189 -11.24 -9.95 0.52
CA PHE A 189 -12.29 -9.76 -0.49
C PHE A 189 -13.18 -11.00 -0.61
N SER A 190 -12.56 -12.18 -0.61
CA SER A 190 -13.28 -13.44 -0.73
C SER A 190 -14.18 -13.72 0.48
N LEU A 191 -13.68 -13.44 1.70
CA LEU A 191 -14.43 -13.55 2.95
C LEU A 191 -15.62 -12.58 2.98
N ALA A 192 -15.37 -11.31 2.63
CA ALA A 192 -16.41 -10.28 2.60
C ALA A 192 -17.51 -10.63 1.58
N TRP A 193 -17.14 -11.07 0.38
CA TRP A 193 -18.08 -11.50 -0.66
C TRP A 193 -18.96 -12.66 -0.20
N ARG A 194 -18.36 -13.72 0.38
CA ARG A 194 -19.13 -14.87 0.90
C ARG A 194 -20.05 -14.49 2.06
N ALA A 195 -19.66 -13.50 2.87
CA ALA A 195 -20.52 -12.95 3.92
C ALA A 195 -21.66 -12.06 3.40
N GLY A 196 -21.74 -11.81 2.09
CA GLY A 196 -22.78 -10.99 1.44
C GLY A 196 -22.46 -9.50 1.35
N VAL A 197 -21.19 -9.10 1.55
CA VAL A 197 -20.76 -7.71 1.43
C VAL A 197 -20.54 -7.37 -0.06
N PRO A 198 -21.12 -6.28 -0.58
CA PRO A 198 -20.85 -5.85 -1.94
C PRO A 198 -19.39 -5.40 -2.09
N ILE A 199 -18.73 -5.90 -3.13
CA ILE A 199 -17.38 -5.51 -3.51
C ILE A 199 -17.46 -4.59 -4.73
N LYS A 200 -16.59 -3.57 -4.80
CA LYS A 200 -16.57 -2.57 -5.87
C LYS A 200 -15.14 -2.34 -6.34
N ASN A 201 -15.01 -1.79 -7.55
CA ASN A 201 -13.75 -1.26 -8.09
C ASN A 201 -12.63 -2.30 -8.22
N MET A 202 -12.97 -3.59 -8.37
CA MET A 202 -12.00 -4.69 -8.47
C MET A 202 -11.24 -4.70 -9.80
N GLU A 203 -11.74 -3.95 -10.79
CA GLU A 203 -11.09 -3.71 -12.09
C GLU A 203 -9.89 -2.75 -11.98
N PHE A 204 -9.81 -1.93 -10.92
CA PHE A 204 -8.75 -0.94 -10.74
C PHE A 204 -7.54 -1.55 -10.05
N ILE A 205 -6.76 -2.32 -10.82
CA ILE A 205 -5.48 -2.90 -10.37
C ILE A 205 -4.33 -2.01 -10.81
N GLN A 206 -3.56 -1.50 -9.83
CA GLN A 206 -2.37 -0.72 -10.11
C GLN A 206 -1.17 -1.62 -10.39
N PHE A 207 -0.55 -1.43 -11.56
CA PHE A 207 0.76 -1.97 -11.86
C PHE A 207 1.82 -0.93 -11.53
N HIS A 208 2.72 -1.27 -10.61
CA HIS A 208 3.83 -0.36 -10.32
C HIS A 208 4.77 -0.30 -11.53
N PRO A 209 5.16 0.90 -12.01
CA PRO A 209 5.92 1.03 -13.25
C PRO A 209 7.36 0.52 -13.15
N THR A 210 7.95 0.51 -11.96
CA THR A 210 9.38 0.18 -11.73
C THR A 210 9.55 -1.04 -10.82
N CYS A 211 9.12 -2.21 -11.28
CA CYS A 211 9.53 -3.49 -10.67
C CYS A 211 10.81 -3.99 -11.33
N LEU A 212 11.75 -4.53 -10.54
CA LEU A 212 12.99 -5.08 -11.09
C LEU A 212 12.69 -6.25 -12.05
N TYR A 213 13.31 -6.17 -13.22
CA TYR A 213 13.44 -7.27 -14.15
C TYR A 213 14.85 -7.87 -14.06
N HIS A 214 14.96 -9.09 -13.54
CA HIS A 214 16.22 -9.83 -13.50
C HIS A 214 15.93 -11.35 -13.60
N PRO A 215 16.61 -12.11 -14.47
CA PRO A 215 16.33 -13.54 -14.65
C PRO A 215 16.42 -14.38 -13.37
N ASP A 216 17.39 -14.06 -12.52
CA ASP A 216 17.69 -14.83 -11.30
C ASP A 216 17.07 -14.25 -10.02
N ALA A 217 16.30 -13.15 -10.11
CA ALA A 217 15.72 -12.51 -8.94
C ALA A 217 14.19 -12.48 -9.05
N LYS A 218 13.51 -12.67 -7.91
CA LYS A 218 12.08 -12.35 -7.83
C LYS A 218 11.91 -10.86 -8.12
N SER A 219 10.82 -10.52 -8.81
CA SER A 219 10.42 -9.13 -8.98
C SER A 219 10.28 -8.47 -7.61
N PHE A 220 11.03 -7.38 -7.41
CA PHE A 220 10.87 -6.52 -6.24
C PHE A 220 10.67 -5.08 -6.69
N LEU A 221 10.06 -4.29 -5.82
CA LEU A 221 9.74 -2.90 -6.07
C LEU A 221 11.00 -2.03 -6.02
N ILE A 222 11.23 -1.20 -7.05
CA ILE A 222 12.11 -0.04 -6.93
C ILE A 222 11.23 1.18 -6.69
N SER A 223 11.41 1.81 -5.53
CA SER A 223 10.56 2.93 -5.06
C SER A 223 10.40 4.04 -6.10
N GLU A 224 9.19 4.59 -6.17
CA GLU A 224 8.89 5.78 -6.96
C GLU A 224 9.67 7.01 -6.48
N ALA A 225 10.08 7.03 -5.20
CA ALA A 225 10.96 8.04 -4.65
C ALA A 225 12.26 8.19 -5.47
N VAL A 226 12.76 7.12 -6.10
CA VAL A 226 13.94 7.19 -6.97
C VAL A 226 13.70 8.13 -8.16
N ARG A 227 12.51 8.08 -8.77
CA ARG A 227 12.09 9.07 -9.80
C ARG A 227 11.84 10.45 -9.21
N GLY A 228 11.31 10.49 -7.98
CA GLY A 228 11.17 11.69 -7.15
C GLY A 228 12.46 12.50 -7.01
N GLU A 229 13.56 11.79 -6.81
CA GLU A 229 14.91 12.33 -6.64
C GLU A 229 15.69 12.46 -7.95
N GLY A 230 14.99 12.42 -9.10
CA GLY A 230 15.55 12.81 -10.40
C GLY A 230 15.87 11.65 -11.35
N ALA A 231 15.61 10.40 -10.96
CA ALA A 231 15.78 9.29 -11.88
C ALA A 231 14.83 9.36 -13.08
N GLU A 232 15.31 8.91 -14.23
CA GLU A 232 14.58 9.01 -15.50
C GLU A 232 14.35 7.63 -16.09
N LEU A 233 13.18 7.47 -16.72
CA LEU A 233 12.88 6.27 -17.49
C LEU A 233 13.44 6.40 -18.90
N VAL A 234 14.32 5.45 -19.27
CA VAL A 234 14.97 5.41 -20.59
C VAL A 234 14.70 4.08 -21.29
N ASN A 235 14.53 4.15 -22.62
CA ASN A 235 14.31 2.95 -23.44
C ASN A 235 15.63 2.21 -23.69
N ALA A 236 15.58 1.10 -24.45
CA ALA A 236 16.76 0.30 -24.79
C ALA A 236 17.84 1.04 -25.61
N LYS A 237 17.53 2.21 -26.17
CA LYS A 237 18.47 3.08 -26.88
C LYS A 237 19.07 4.17 -25.98
N GLY A 238 18.66 4.22 -24.70
CA GLY A 238 19.07 5.27 -23.75
C GLY A 238 18.28 6.56 -23.89
N GLU A 239 17.15 6.57 -24.60
CA GLU A 239 16.35 7.78 -24.83
C GLU A 239 15.29 7.93 -23.72
N ARG A 240 15.17 9.15 -23.18
CA ARG A 240 14.08 9.52 -22.25
C ARG A 240 12.76 9.61 -23.01
N PHE A 241 11.84 8.68 -22.77
CA PHE A 241 10.63 8.57 -23.59
C PHE A 241 9.38 9.20 -22.95
N MET A 242 9.33 9.35 -21.62
CA MET A 242 8.09 9.70 -20.92
C MET A 242 7.46 11.03 -21.36
N LYS A 243 8.26 12.03 -21.75
CA LYS A 243 7.74 13.33 -22.25
C LYS A 243 6.97 13.24 -23.56
N GLN A 244 7.12 12.14 -24.30
CA GLN A 244 6.33 11.87 -25.51
C GLN A 244 4.91 11.41 -25.16
N TYR A 245 4.71 10.89 -23.95
CA TYR A 245 3.44 10.35 -23.47
C TYR A 245 2.71 11.31 -22.53
N ASP A 246 3.44 12.02 -21.68
CA ASP A 246 2.87 12.94 -20.69
C ASP A 246 3.85 14.08 -20.39
N SER A 247 3.34 15.31 -20.29
CA SER A 247 4.17 16.49 -20.01
C SER A 247 4.85 16.45 -18.64
N ARG A 248 4.30 15.68 -17.69
CA ARG A 248 4.87 15.43 -16.36
C ARG A 248 6.06 14.47 -16.39
N GLY A 249 6.33 13.82 -17.52
CA GLY A 249 7.48 12.92 -17.69
C GLY A 249 7.44 11.74 -16.71
N SER A 250 8.60 11.41 -16.13
CA SER A 250 8.76 10.28 -15.21
C SER A 250 7.95 10.41 -13.90
N LEU A 251 7.39 11.58 -13.60
CA LEU A 251 6.53 11.83 -12.43
C LEU A 251 5.03 11.90 -12.76
N ALA A 252 4.63 11.47 -13.96
CA ALA A 252 3.22 11.24 -14.27
C ALA A 252 2.60 10.16 -13.35
N PRO A 253 1.26 10.11 -13.20
CA PRO A 253 0.57 9.05 -12.46
C PRO A 253 0.94 7.65 -12.96
N ARG A 254 0.96 6.68 -12.04
CA ARG A 254 1.48 5.32 -12.27
C ARG A 254 0.82 4.60 -13.43
N ASP A 255 -0.47 4.79 -13.64
CA ASP A 255 -1.21 4.17 -14.73
C ASP A 255 -0.75 4.70 -16.10
N VAL A 256 -0.46 5.99 -16.22
CA VAL A 256 0.12 6.62 -17.41
C VAL A 256 1.52 6.09 -17.66
N VAL A 257 2.38 6.09 -16.63
CA VAL A 257 3.76 5.61 -16.74
C VAL A 257 3.80 4.13 -17.11
N ALA A 258 3.02 3.28 -16.45
CA ALA A 258 2.98 1.85 -16.71
C ALA A 258 2.51 1.55 -18.15
N ARG A 259 1.49 2.26 -18.66
CA ARG A 259 1.04 2.13 -20.06
C ARG A 259 2.10 2.62 -21.06
N ALA A 260 2.82 3.69 -20.75
CA ALA A 260 3.90 4.19 -21.59
C ALA A 260 5.05 3.17 -21.68
N ILE A 261 5.46 2.60 -20.55
CA ILE A 261 6.48 1.53 -20.49
C ILE A 261 6.04 0.30 -21.29
N ASP A 262 4.82 -0.19 -21.06
CA ASP A 262 4.26 -1.34 -21.77
C ASP A 262 4.25 -1.10 -23.30
N ARG A 263 3.87 0.10 -23.72
CA ARG A 263 3.88 0.49 -25.14
C ARG A 263 5.29 0.55 -25.71
N GLU A 264 6.25 1.18 -25.04
CA GLU A 264 7.65 1.21 -25.48
C GLU A 264 8.23 -0.19 -25.64
N MET A 265 8.00 -1.07 -24.65
CA MET A 265 8.44 -2.46 -24.68
C MET A 265 7.86 -3.21 -25.88
N LYS A 266 6.56 -3.07 -26.13
CA LYS A 266 5.88 -3.72 -27.26
C LYS A 266 6.35 -3.22 -28.61
N VAL A 267 6.53 -1.91 -28.77
CA VAL A 267 6.99 -1.31 -30.04
C VAL A 267 8.43 -1.70 -30.35
N ALA A 268 9.31 -1.68 -29.34
CA ALA A 268 10.72 -2.00 -29.52
C ALA A 268 11.04 -3.51 -29.45
N GLY A 269 10.07 -4.35 -29.06
CA GLY A 269 10.31 -5.76 -28.76
C GLY A 269 11.30 -5.97 -27.60
N SER A 270 11.39 -5.00 -26.69
CA SER A 270 12.37 -5.03 -25.58
C SER A 270 11.78 -5.71 -24.34
N PRO A 271 12.57 -6.51 -23.60
CA PRO A 271 12.06 -7.22 -22.41
C PRO A 271 11.84 -6.29 -21.21
N CYS A 272 12.46 -5.13 -21.20
CA CYS A 272 12.33 -4.11 -20.15
C CYS A 272 12.69 -2.72 -20.68
N VAL A 273 12.44 -1.71 -19.85
CA VAL A 273 13.05 -0.38 -19.92
C VAL A 273 13.97 -0.20 -18.72
N TYR A 274 14.71 0.91 -18.68
CA TYR A 274 15.68 1.17 -17.62
C TYR A 274 15.26 2.38 -16.79
N LEU A 275 15.57 2.32 -15.49
CA LEU A 275 15.53 3.44 -14.58
C LEU A 275 16.96 3.93 -14.37
N ASP A 276 17.26 5.15 -14.82
CA ASP A 276 18.61 5.71 -14.81
C ASP A 276 18.75 6.82 -13.76
N ILE A 277 19.77 6.72 -12.92
CA ILE A 277 20.10 7.67 -11.83
C ILE A 277 21.42 8.42 -12.09
N ARG A 278 22.02 8.25 -13.27
CA ARG A 278 23.31 8.86 -13.64
C ARG A 278 23.19 10.31 -14.09
#